data_AF-A0A1R3HUU4-F1
#
_entry.id   AF-A0A1R3HUU4-F1
#
_cell.length_a   1.000
_cell.length_b   1.000
_cell.length_c   1.000
_cell.angle_alpha   90.00
_cell.angle_beta   90.00
_cell.angle_gamma   90.00
#
_symmetry.space_group_name_H-M   'P 1'
#
loop_
_entity.id
_entity.type
_entity.pdbx_description
1 polymer ?
#
loop_
_entity_poly.entity_id
_entity_poly.type
_entity_poly.pdbx_seq_one_letter_code
_entity_poly.pdbx_strand_id
1 'polypeptide(L)'
;MGKPSSRPNSSSKSDKRRAEKERRVVQFYAKVGDTVASLTAKKDITKKKKLRSRQRKLKAYDFAALSEFLPELQAPKQPTAADFKLNCKSRQKLILREGKQLSAVQSHPAFQADPLAAIHQHLQNTQPVSEEKPKKKTSKNGGKKKKSKKSKGSSGPQSMDM
;
A
#
# COMPACT_ATOMS: atom_id res chain seq x y z
N MET A 1 -70.34 -69.70 4.67
CA MET A 1 -68.93 -69.26 4.86
C MET A 1 -68.80 -67.78 4.49
N GLY A 2 -69.14 -66.86 5.40
CA GLY A 2 -69.01 -65.42 5.16
C GLY A 2 -67.86 -64.85 5.99
N LYS A 3 -66.81 -64.33 5.34
CA LYS A 3 -65.70 -63.63 6.00
C LYS A 3 -66.11 -62.19 6.32
N PRO A 4 -65.86 -61.65 7.52
CA PRO A 4 -66.01 -60.22 7.74
C PRO A 4 -64.80 -59.46 7.17
N SER A 5 -65.08 -58.53 6.25
CA SER A 5 -64.16 -57.49 5.80
C SER A 5 -63.79 -56.59 6.99
N SER A 6 -62.49 -56.49 7.31
CA SER A 6 -62.02 -55.62 8.38
C SER A 6 -61.97 -54.16 7.90
N ARG A 7 -62.49 -53.29 8.76
CA ARG A 7 -62.65 -51.85 8.56
C ARG A 7 -61.31 -51.13 8.39
N PRO A 8 -61.23 -50.05 7.60
CA PRO A 8 -60.01 -49.24 7.52
C PRO A 8 -59.79 -48.48 8.84
N ASN A 9 -58.61 -48.67 9.43
CA ASN A 9 -58.15 -48.00 10.64
C ASN A 9 -58.26 -46.47 10.51
N SER A 10 -59.11 -45.86 11.33
CA SER A 10 -59.13 -44.41 11.52
C SER A 10 -57.88 -43.99 12.30
N SER A 11 -56.84 -43.53 11.61
CA SER A 11 -55.64 -42.99 12.25
C SER A 11 -56.00 -41.86 13.20
N SER A 12 -55.55 -41.98 14.45
CA SER A 12 -55.87 -41.01 15.49
C SER A 12 -55.24 -39.65 15.16
N LYS A 13 -55.82 -38.56 15.67
CA LYS A 13 -55.28 -37.20 15.48
C LYS A 13 -53.82 -37.08 15.97
N SER A 14 -53.42 -37.91 16.95
CA SER A 14 -52.06 -38.05 17.45
C SER A 14 -51.10 -38.70 16.44
N ASP A 15 -51.53 -39.74 15.72
CA ASP A 15 -50.67 -40.44 14.75
C ASP A 15 -50.28 -39.53 13.58
N LYS A 16 -51.25 -38.74 13.10
CA LYS A 16 -51.01 -37.74 12.04
C LYS A 16 -49.99 -36.68 12.46
N ARG A 17 -50.06 -36.22 13.72
CA ARG A 17 -49.11 -35.24 14.29
C ARG A 17 -47.70 -35.83 14.44
N ARG A 18 -47.60 -37.10 14.83
CA ARG A 18 -46.30 -37.80 14.94
C ARG A 18 -45.65 -37.95 13.57
N ALA A 19 -46.40 -38.42 12.57
CA ALA A 19 -45.90 -38.55 11.19
C ALA A 19 -45.46 -37.20 10.60
N GLU A 20 -46.20 -36.12 10.87
CA GLU A 20 -45.81 -34.78 10.44
C GLU A 20 -44.51 -34.32 11.12
N LYS A 21 -44.33 -34.61 12.41
CA LYS A 21 -43.09 -34.30 13.15
C LYS A 21 -41.90 -35.05 12.57
N GLU A 22 -42.04 -36.34 12.29
CA GLU A 22 -40.99 -37.16 11.67
C GLU A 22 -40.64 -36.64 10.27
N ARG A 23 -41.63 -36.27 9.46
CA ARG A 23 -41.41 -35.62 8.16
C ARG A 23 -40.62 -34.32 8.29
N ARG A 24 -40.94 -33.46 9.27
CA ARG A 24 -40.23 -32.20 9.51
C ARG A 24 -38.77 -32.44 9.94
N VAL A 25 -38.54 -33.45 10.76
CA VAL A 25 -37.18 -33.83 11.19
C VAL A 25 -36.36 -34.32 10.00
N VAL A 26 -36.90 -35.20 9.16
CA VAL A 26 -36.22 -35.69 7.94
C VAL A 26 -35.92 -34.53 6.98
N GLN A 27 -36.88 -33.63 6.76
CA GLN A 27 -36.68 -32.44 5.92
C GLN A 27 -35.61 -31.49 6.47
N PHE A 28 -35.50 -31.37 7.79
CA PHE A 28 -34.46 -30.56 8.43
C PHE A 28 -33.07 -31.15 8.16
N TYR A 29 -32.89 -32.45 8.40
CA TYR A 29 -31.59 -33.11 8.17
C TYR A 29 -31.18 -33.10 6.70
N ALA A 30 -32.12 -33.27 5.77
CA ALA A 30 -31.84 -33.13 4.33
C ALA A 30 -31.30 -31.74 3.98
N LYS A 31 -31.96 -30.67 4.45
CA LYS A 31 -31.52 -29.29 4.23
C LYS A 31 -30.14 -29.00 4.82
N VAL A 32 -29.85 -29.51 6.01
CA VAL A 32 -28.53 -29.36 6.63
C VAL A 32 -27.46 -30.08 5.81
N GLY A 33 -27.74 -31.30 5.32
CA GLY A 33 -26.84 -32.02 4.42
C GLY A 33 -26.55 -31.25 3.12
N ASP A 34 -27.60 -30.77 2.46
CA ASP A 34 -27.49 -30.03 1.18
C ASP A 34 -26.71 -28.73 1.32
N THR A 35 -26.94 -27.99 2.42
CA THR A 35 -26.22 -26.74 2.70
C THR A 35 -24.73 -26.98 2.93
N VAL A 36 -24.37 -28.00 3.71
CA VAL A 36 -22.96 -28.39 3.95
C VAL A 36 -22.29 -28.81 2.63
N ALA A 37 -22.94 -29.65 1.82
CA ALA A 37 -22.43 -30.07 0.51
C ALA A 37 -22.24 -28.90 -0.47
N SER A 38 -23.16 -27.93 -0.48
CA SER A 38 -23.02 -26.74 -1.32
C SER A 38 -21.84 -25.85 -0.89
N LEU A 39 -21.55 -25.76 0.41
CA LEU A 39 -20.45 -24.98 0.96
C LEU A 39 -19.10 -25.62 0.67
N THR A 40 -18.98 -26.96 0.73
CA THR A 40 -17.75 -27.68 0.40
C THR A 40 -17.43 -27.57 -1.09
N ALA A 41 -18.42 -27.77 -1.98
CA ALA A 41 -18.24 -27.61 -3.43
C ALA A 41 -17.71 -26.21 -3.83
N LYS A 42 -18.23 -25.15 -3.20
CA LYS A 42 -17.76 -23.76 -3.43
C LYS A 42 -16.31 -23.54 -2.98
N LYS A 43 -15.86 -24.20 -1.91
CA LYS A 43 -14.47 -24.10 -1.41
C LYS A 43 -13.47 -24.73 -2.38
N ASP A 44 -13.81 -25.82 -3.05
CA ASP A 44 -12.88 -26.50 -3.95
C ASP A 44 -12.75 -25.82 -5.32
N ILE A 45 -13.85 -25.27 -5.85
CA ILE A 45 -13.86 -24.54 -7.12
C ILE A 45 -13.05 -23.23 -7.03
N THR A 46 -13.11 -22.53 -5.90
CA THR A 46 -12.41 -21.23 -5.73
C THR A 46 -10.88 -21.37 -5.56
N LYS A 47 -10.39 -22.51 -5.05
CA LYS A 47 -8.94 -22.75 -4.87
C LYS A 47 -8.22 -22.96 -6.21
N LYS A 48 -8.82 -23.70 -7.15
CA LYS A 48 -8.17 -24.03 -8.44
C LYS A 48 -8.03 -22.82 -9.38
N LYS A 49 -8.92 -21.82 -9.30
CA LYS A 49 -8.89 -20.62 -10.16
C LYS A 49 -7.75 -19.64 -9.83
N LYS A 50 -7.31 -19.56 -8.57
CA LYS A 50 -6.34 -18.53 -8.11
C LYS A 50 -4.86 -18.89 -8.35
N LEU A 51 -4.53 -20.18 -8.46
CA LEU A 51 -3.14 -20.63 -8.68
C LEU A 51 -2.63 -20.38 -10.11
N ARG A 52 -3.46 -20.68 -11.13
CA ARG A 52 -3.07 -20.61 -12.55
C ARG A 52 -2.80 -19.17 -13.04
N SER A 53 -3.48 -18.18 -12.48
CA SER A 53 -3.26 -16.75 -12.83
C SER A 53 -1.96 -16.19 -12.27
N ARG A 54 -1.44 -16.72 -11.15
CA ARG A 54 -0.20 -16.22 -10.53
C ARG A 54 1.05 -16.70 -11.27
N GLN A 55 1.02 -17.90 -11.84
CA GLN A 55 2.16 -18.46 -12.59
C GLN A 55 2.49 -17.69 -13.88
N ARG A 56 1.51 -17.10 -14.58
CA ARG A 56 1.77 -16.39 -15.86
C ARG A 56 2.40 -15.00 -15.69
N LYS A 57 2.49 -14.48 -14.45
CA LYS A 57 3.01 -13.13 -14.17
C LYS A 57 4.47 -13.10 -13.67
N LEU A 58 5.11 -14.26 -13.51
CA LEU A 58 6.49 -14.37 -13.01
C LEU A 58 7.52 -14.62 -14.12
N LYS A 59 7.26 -14.14 -15.34
CA LYS A 59 8.35 -13.88 -16.29
C LYS A 59 8.93 -12.51 -15.95
N ALA A 60 9.66 -12.42 -14.86
CA ALA A 60 10.48 -11.24 -14.59
C ALA A 60 11.62 -11.28 -15.61
N TYR A 61 11.72 -10.25 -16.44
CA TYR A 61 12.91 -10.04 -17.25
C TYR A 61 14.10 -9.87 -16.31
N ASP A 62 15.21 -10.54 -16.60
CA ASP A 62 16.44 -10.36 -15.85
C ASP A 62 17.03 -8.98 -16.21
N PHE A 63 16.98 -8.06 -15.24
CA PHE A 63 17.47 -6.69 -15.39
C PHE A 63 18.91 -6.54 -14.89
N ALA A 64 19.64 -7.63 -14.63
CA ALA A 64 21.04 -7.57 -14.20
C ALA A 64 21.91 -6.76 -15.17
N ALA A 65 21.65 -6.83 -16.49
CA ALA A 65 22.36 -6.02 -17.48
C ALA A 65 22.20 -4.49 -17.30
N LEU A 66 21.18 -4.03 -16.56
CA LEU A 66 21.01 -2.59 -16.27
C LEU A 66 21.96 -2.09 -15.17
N SER A 67 22.56 -2.97 -14.36
CA SER A 67 23.51 -2.53 -13.32
C SER A 67 24.81 -1.98 -13.91
N GLU A 68 25.20 -2.41 -15.11
CA GLU A 68 26.41 -1.94 -15.79
C GLU A 68 26.31 -0.48 -16.24
N PHE A 69 25.09 0.03 -16.43
CA PHE A 69 24.83 1.41 -16.88
C PHE A 69 24.56 2.39 -15.75
N LEU A 70 24.41 1.89 -14.52
CA LEU A 70 24.16 2.72 -13.35
C LEU A 70 25.48 2.96 -12.60
N PRO A 71 25.73 4.17 -12.08
CA PRO A 71 26.80 4.36 -11.11
C PRO A 71 26.65 3.34 -9.97
N GLU A 72 27.75 2.76 -9.48
CA GLU A 72 27.79 1.91 -8.28
C GLU A 72 27.36 2.74 -7.05
N LEU A 73 26.06 2.99 -6.96
CA LEU A 73 25.44 3.53 -5.78
C LEU A 73 25.43 2.39 -4.77
N GLN A 74 26.30 2.50 -3.77
CA GLN A 74 26.23 1.73 -2.53
C GLN A 74 24.75 1.60 -2.18
N ALA A 75 24.23 0.37 -2.26
CA ALA A 75 22.81 0.12 -2.12
C ALA A 75 22.37 0.85 -0.85
N PRO A 76 21.46 1.84 -0.95
CA PRO A 76 21.00 2.52 0.25
C PRO A 76 20.52 1.40 1.17
N LYS A 77 21.02 1.39 2.41
CA LYS A 77 20.49 0.54 3.48
C LYS A 77 19.01 0.87 3.54
N GLN A 78 18.20 0.16 2.76
CA GLN A 78 16.78 0.36 2.76
C GLN A 78 16.40 0.07 4.21
N PRO A 79 15.78 1.03 4.92
CA PRO A 79 15.19 0.69 6.20
C PRO A 79 14.30 -0.50 5.89
N THR A 80 14.63 -1.64 6.50
CA THR A 80 13.91 -2.89 6.34
C THR A 80 12.44 -2.54 6.40
N ALA A 81 11.67 -2.94 5.39
CA ALA A 81 10.28 -2.57 5.22
C ALA A 81 9.54 -2.86 6.53
N ALA A 82 9.46 -1.85 7.39
CA ALA A 82 8.81 -1.97 8.67
C ALA A 82 7.38 -2.28 8.31
N ASP A 83 6.86 -3.42 8.78
CA ASP A 83 5.51 -3.87 8.51
C ASP A 83 4.56 -2.69 8.74
N PHE A 84 4.19 -2.01 7.65
CA PHE A 84 3.49 -0.73 7.68
C PHE A 84 2.01 -1.05 7.87
N LYS A 85 1.71 -1.73 8.98
CA LYS A 85 0.39 -2.20 9.36
C LYS A 85 -0.39 -0.98 9.85
N LEU A 86 -0.91 -0.23 8.89
CA LEU A 86 -1.75 0.93 9.15
C LEU A 86 -3.06 0.46 9.77
N ASN A 87 -3.33 0.92 10.99
CA ASN A 87 -4.65 0.80 11.58
C ASN A 87 -5.62 1.82 10.97
N CYS A 88 -6.93 1.66 11.19
CA CYS A 88 -7.94 2.55 10.62
C CYS A 88 -7.73 4.03 11.01
N LYS A 89 -7.34 4.30 12.26
CA LYS A 89 -7.07 5.66 12.77
C LYS A 89 -5.81 6.26 12.15
N SER A 90 -4.73 5.48 12.00
CA SER A 90 -3.49 5.93 11.38
C SER A 90 -3.68 6.18 9.90
N ARG A 91 -4.49 5.36 9.21
CA ARG A 91 -4.88 5.60 7.83
C ARG A 91 -5.66 6.90 7.65
N GLN A 92 -6.61 7.18 8.54
CA GLN A 92 -7.37 8.44 8.49
C GLN A 92 -6.44 9.65 8.71
N LYS A 93 -5.53 9.57 9.69
CA LYS A 93 -4.53 10.63 9.92
C LYS A 93 -3.60 10.82 8.72
N LEU A 94 -3.17 9.72 8.08
CA LEU A 94 -2.36 9.78 6.86
C LEU A 94 -3.12 10.50 5.74
N ILE A 95 -4.36 10.11 5.46
CA ILE A 95 -5.19 10.75 4.43
C ILE A 95 -5.33 12.26 4.69
N LEU A 96 -5.56 12.68 5.94
CA LEU A 96 -5.67 14.10 6.27
C LEU A 96 -4.35 14.87 6.08
N ARG A 97 -3.20 14.23 6.35
CA ARG A 97 -1.88 14.85 6.14
C ARG A 97 -1.57 14.98 4.67
N GLU A 98 -1.68 13.89 3.92
CA GLU A 98 -1.43 13.86 2.48
C GLU A 98 -2.39 14.78 1.73
N GLY A 99 -3.68 14.82 2.12
CA GLY A 99 -4.66 15.72 1.52
C GLY A 99 -4.29 17.20 1.71
N LYS A 100 -3.82 17.57 2.92
CA LYS A 100 -3.34 18.94 3.17
C LYS A 100 -2.10 19.26 2.33
N GLN A 101 -1.13 18.34 2.25
CA GLN A 101 0.08 18.55 1.43
C GLN A 101 -0.27 18.70 -0.05
N LEU A 102 -1.13 17.85 -0.58
CA LEU A 102 -1.58 17.92 -1.97
C LEU A 102 -2.31 19.24 -2.25
N SER A 103 -3.20 19.66 -1.34
CA SER A 103 -3.90 20.95 -1.49
C SER A 103 -2.93 22.13 -1.50
N ALA A 104 -1.87 22.09 -0.69
CA ALA A 104 -0.85 23.13 -0.65
C ALA A 104 -0.09 23.21 -1.98
N VAL A 105 0.33 22.07 -2.54
CA VAL A 105 1.00 22.01 -3.86
C VAL A 105 0.09 22.55 -4.96
N GLN A 106 -1.17 22.13 -5.00
CA GLN A 106 -2.14 22.59 -6.01
C GLN A 106 -2.44 24.10 -5.89
N SER A 107 -2.43 24.65 -4.68
CA SER A 107 -2.63 26.08 -4.45
C SER A 107 -1.40 26.95 -4.73
N HIS A 108 -0.24 26.34 -4.95
CA HIS A 108 1.02 27.07 -5.11
C HIS A 108 1.10 27.75 -6.49
N PRO A 109 1.38 29.06 -6.58
CA PRO A 109 1.34 29.79 -7.85
C PRO A 109 2.35 29.27 -8.87
N ALA A 110 3.56 28.89 -8.43
CA ALA A 110 4.55 28.32 -9.34
C ALA A 110 4.08 26.98 -9.95
N PHE A 111 3.31 26.18 -9.19
CA PHE A 111 2.80 24.89 -9.66
C PHE A 111 1.61 25.07 -10.62
N GLN A 112 0.81 26.13 -10.43
CA GLN A 112 -0.27 26.50 -11.36
C GLN A 112 0.25 27.04 -12.69
N ALA A 113 1.35 27.80 -12.66
CA ALA A 113 1.97 28.35 -13.86
C ALA A 113 2.70 27.29 -14.68
N ASP A 114 3.58 26.49 -14.04
CA ASP A 114 4.28 25.38 -14.69
C ASP A 114 4.55 24.26 -13.66
N PRO A 115 3.75 23.17 -13.67
CA PRO A 115 3.89 22.09 -12.71
C PRO A 115 5.23 21.34 -12.88
N LEU A 116 5.76 21.24 -14.11
CA LEU A 116 7.00 20.50 -14.36
C LEU A 116 8.20 21.28 -13.84
N ALA A 117 8.29 22.58 -14.15
CA ALA A 117 9.35 23.43 -13.63
C ALA A 117 9.31 23.53 -12.10
N ALA A 118 8.12 23.65 -11.51
CA ALA A 118 7.97 23.69 -10.05
C ALA A 118 8.43 22.40 -9.37
N ILE A 119 8.12 21.22 -9.95
CA ILE A 119 8.63 19.94 -9.45
C ILE A 119 10.14 19.87 -9.60
N HIS A 120 10.71 20.25 -10.75
CA HIS A 120 12.16 20.26 -10.94
C HIS A 120 12.88 21.15 -9.93
N GLN A 121 12.37 22.37 -9.70
CA GLN A 121 12.92 23.28 -8.71
C GLN A 121 12.80 22.70 -7.29
N HIS A 122 11.66 22.10 -6.95
CA HIS A 122 11.47 21.46 -5.65
C HIS A 122 12.47 20.31 -5.43
N LEU A 123 12.68 19.47 -6.46
CA LEU A 123 13.64 18.37 -6.40
C LEU A 123 15.07 18.91 -6.23
N GLN A 124 15.47 19.94 -6.98
CA GLN A 124 16.79 20.57 -6.83
C GLN A 124 17.01 21.13 -5.41
N ASN A 125 15.98 21.74 -4.82
CA ASN A 125 16.06 22.35 -3.49
C ASN A 125 16.00 21.32 -2.34
N THR A 126 15.32 20.18 -2.55
CA THR A 126 15.15 19.14 -1.52
C THR A 126 16.12 17.99 -1.64
N GLN A 127 16.97 18.00 -2.67
CA GLN A 127 18.07 17.06 -2.75
C GLN A 127 18.98 17.23 -1.52
N PRO A 128 19.30 16.14 -0.80
CA PRO A 128 20.30 16.22 0.25
C PRO A 128 21.60 16.69 -0.39
N VAL A 129 22.19 17.75 0.17
CA VAL A 129 23.51 18.24 -0.26
C VAL A 129 24.45 17.05 -0.21
N SER A 130 24.95 16.63 -1.37
CA SER A 130 26.01 15.64 -1.44
C SER A 130 27.15 16.19 -0.58
N GLU A 131 27.55 15.41 0.43
CA GLU A 131 28.69 15.71 1.30
C GLU A 131 30.01 15.59 0.53
N GLU A 132 30.16 16.26 -0.61
CA GLU A 132 31.48 16.73 -1.02
C GLU A 132 31.75 18.01 -0.24
N LYS A 133 32.12 17.83 1.04
CA LYS A 133 32.78 18.88 1.80
C LYS A 133 33.91 19.44 0.92
N PRO A 134 33.91 20.73 0.56
CA PRO A 134 35.11 21.32 -0.01
C PRO A 134 36.20 21.16 1.05
N LYS A 135 37.27 20.43 0.70
CA LYS A 135 38.47 20.31 1.53
C LYS A 135 38.85 21.71 1.98
N LYS A 136 38.67 22.01 3.27
CA LYS A 136 39.15 23.24 3.89
C LYS A 136 40.64 23.33 3.57
N LYS A 137 40.99 24.24 2.65
CA LYS A 137 42.37 24.64 2.45
C LYS A 137 42.88 25.16 3.79
N THR A 138 43.94 24.53 4.26
CA THR A 138 44.73 24.92 5.42
C THR A 138 45.16 26.38 5.31
N SER A 139 44.66 27.25 6.18
CA SER A 139 45.36 28.50 6.49
C SER A 139 46.11 28.33 7.80
N LYS A 140 47.36 27.85 7.70
CA LYS A 140 48.39 28.20 8.69
C LYS A 140 48.64 29.69 8.50
N ASN A 141 48.32 30.49 9.50
CA ASN A 141 49.16 31.58 10.02
C ASN A 141 48.46 32.22 11.22
N GLY A 142 49.02 31.97 12.39
CA GLY A 142 48.73 32.75 13.60
C GLY A 142 49.42 34.10 13.54
N GLY A 143 48.79 35.14 14.09
CA GLY A 143 49.42 36.46 14.19
C GLY A 143 48.50 37.57 14.70
N LYS A 144 48.48 37.74 16.04
CA LYS A 144 48.23 38.95 16.87
C LYS A 144 47.28 40.08 16.40
N LYS A 145 46.37 40.42 17.33
CA LYS A 145 45.55 41.64 17.45
C LYS A 145 46.23 42.95 16.99
N LYS A 146 45.51 43.80 16.23
CA LYS A 146 45.49 45.25 16.48
C LYS A 146 44.19 45.91 15.99
N LYS A 147 43.61 46.72 16.86
CA LYS A 147 42.39 47.54 16.71
C LYS A 147 42.77 48.86 16.03
N SER A 148 42.09 49.27 14.95
CA SER A 148 41.63 50.66 14.73
C SER A 148 41.07 50.95 13.33
N LYS A 149 39.97 51.72 13.35
CA LYS A 149 39.49 52.77 12.41
C LYS A 149 39.29 52.46 10.91
N LYS A 150 38.01 52.24 10.59
CA LYS A 150 37.19 52.98 9.60
C LYS A 150 37.96 53.86 8.60
N SER A 151 37.97 53.44 7.34
CA SER A 151 37.97 54.34 6.18
C SER A 151 37.02 53.78 5.11
N LYS A 152 36.28 54.72 4.52
CA LYS A 152 35.18 54.56 3.57
C LYS A 152 35.79 54.80 2.19
N GLY A 153 35.57 53.92 1.21
CA GLY A 153 36.14 54.07 -0.13
C GLY A 153 35.48 53.13 -1.13
N SER A 154 35.00 53.71 -2.23
CA SER A 154 34.08 53.22 -3.24
C SER A 154 34.73 52.52 -4.45
N SER A 155 33.87 51.94 -5.29
CA SER A 155 34.07 51.50 -6.71
C SER A 155 34.83 50.18 -6.89
N GLY A 156 34.46 49.24 -7.76
CA GLY A 156 33.43 49.14 -8.81
C GLY A 156 33.33 47.66 -9.26
N PRO A 157 32.45 47.29 -10.21
CA PRO A 157 32.15 45.90 -10.52
C PRO A 157 33.25 45.25 -11.37
N GLN A 158 33.70 44.06 -11.01
CA GLN A 158 34.50 43.21 -11.90
C GLN A 158 33.59 42.20 -12.61
N SER A 159 33.37 42.47 -13.88
CA SER A 159 33.14 41.48 -14.93
C SER A 159 34.20 40.38 -14.86
N MET A 160 33.80 39.13 -15.02
CA MET A 160 34.62 38.13 -15.72
C MET A 160 33.73 37.25 -16.58
N ASP A 161 33.97 37.33 -17.88
CA ASP A 161 33.62 36.33 -18.89
C ASP A 161 34.20 34.95 -18.54
N MET A 162 33.34 33.92 -18.65
CA MET A 162 33.60 32.54 -19.10
C MET A 162 32.24 31.83 -19.19
#